data_AF-A0A959WUX5-F1
#
_entry.id   AF-A0A959WUX5-F1
#
_cell.length_a   1.000
_cell.length_b   1.000
_cell.length_c   1.000
_cell.angle_alpha   90.00
_cell.angle_beta   90.00
_cell.angle_gamma   90.00
#
_symmetry.space_group_name_H-M   'P 1'
#
loop_
_entity.id
_entity.type
_entity.pdbx_description
1 polymer ?
#
loop_
_entity_poly.entity_id
_entity_poly.type
_entity_poly.pdbx_seq_one_letter_code
_entity_poly.pdbx_strand_id
1 'polypeptide(L)'
;MTAERTEDLRNIGPITAGWLHEVGIDTPGDLRRIGAAEAYRRVKAWRPWDVTLMLLWALEGALMDEDWMDVPPDRRVELRRSVGA
;
A
#
# COMPACT_ATOMS: atom_id res chain seq x y z
N MET A 1 3.61 23.89 8.72
CA MET A 1 2.93 22.58 8.64
C MET A 1 3.65 21.78 7.57
N THR A 2 4.38 20.74 7.96
CA THR A 2 4.93 19.79 6.99
C THR A 2 3.78 19.03 6.36
N ALA A 3 3.79 18.85 5.04
CA ALA A 3 2.81 18.01 4.36
C ALA A 3 3.03 16.56 4.81
N GLU A 4 1.96 15.87 5.18
CA GLU A 4 1.98 14.46 5.58
C GLU A 4 2.38 13.61 4.36
N ARG A 5 3.44 12.82 4.47
CA ARG A 5 3.96 11.98 3.37
C ARG A 5 3.65 10.51 3.63
N THR A 6 3.65 9.71 2.56
CA THR A 6 3.43 8.26 2.69
C THR A 6 4.48 7.57 3.57
N GLU A 7 5.71 8.10 3.66
CA GLU A 7 6.76 7.60 4.56
C GLU A 7 6.44 7.75 6.05
N ASP A 8 5.48 8.60 6.41
CA ASP A 8 5.05 8.78 7.80
C ASP A 8 4.01 7.71 8.21
N LEU A 9 3.52 6.91 7.27
CA LEU A 9 2.54 5.85 7.52
C LEU A 9 3.19 4.59 8.07
N ARG A 10 2.48 3.94 9.00
CA ARG A 10 2.81 2.60 9.47
C ARG A 10 2.96 1.64 8.29
N ASN A 11 3.93 0.72 8.38
CA ASN A 11 4.27 -0.29 7.36
C ASN A 11 4.89 0.27 6.06
N ILE A 12 5.02 1.58 5.91
CA ILE A 12 5.58 2.21 4.70
C ILE A 12 7.01 2.69 4.98
N GLY A 13 7.98 1.85 4.64
CA GLY A 13 9.39 2.24 4.65
C GLY A 13 9.76 3.13 3.45
N PRO A 14 10.97 3.73 3.45
CA PRO A 14 11.41 4.69 2.42
C PRO A 14 11.43 4.10 1.01
N ILE A 15 11.72 2.80 0.87
CA ILE A 15 11.66 2.10 -0.42
C ILE A 15 10.24 2.06 -0.95
N THR A 16 9.28 1.63 -0.11
CA THR A 16 7.87 1.57 -0.48
C THR A 16 7.30 2.96 -0.76
N ALA A 17 7.66 3.96 0.05
CA ALA A 17 7.29 5.36 -0.18
C ALA A 17 7.82 5.86 -1.54
N GLY A 18 9.06 5.52 -1.89
CA GLY A 18 9.62 5.81 -3.22
C GLY A 18 8.81 5.16 -4.34
N TRP A 19 8.41 3.90 -4.21
CA TRP A 19 7.57 3.25 -5.23
C TRP A 19 6.18 3.88 -5.35
N LEU A 20 5.59 4.30 -4.23
CA LEU A 20 4.30 4.99 -4.20
C LEU A 20 4.41 6.35 -4.92
N HIS A 21 5.49 7.10 -4.67
CA HIS A 21 5.78 8.36 -5.36
C HIS A 21 5.88 8.17 -6.88
N GLU A 22 6.62 7.17 -7.34
CA GLU A 22 6.79 6.87 -8.77
C GLU A 22 5.47 6.55 -9.50
N VAL A 23 4.44 6.10 -8.76
CA VAL A 23 3.10 5.84 -9.31
C VAL A 23 2.06 6.91 -8.95
N GLY A 24 2.51 8.08 -8.48
CA GLY A 24 1.68 9.25 -8.19
C GLY A 24 0.87 9.16 -6.90
N ILE A 25 1.42 8.53 -5.86
CA ILE A 25 0.82 8.40 -4.52
C ILE A 25 1.80 9.02 -3.51
N ASP A 26 1.66 10.32 -3.30
CA ASP A 26 2.61 11.10 -2.51
C ASP A 26 2.18 11.26 -1.05
N THR A 27 0.87 11.28 -0.83
CA THR A 27 0.28 11.59 0.47
C THR A 27 -0.56 10.43 0.99
N PRO A 28 -0.76 10.34 2.32
CA PRO A 28 -1.75 9.45 2.90
C PRO A 28 -3.16 9.68 2.36
N GLY A 29 -3.49 10.93 1.99
CA GLY A 29 -4.75 11.27 1.34
C GLY A 29 -4.92 10.57 -0.01
N ASP A 30 -3.85 10.50 -0.82
CA ASP A 30 -3.88 9.78 -2.09
C ASP A 30 -4.09 8.29 -1.89
N LEU A 31 -3.37 7.70 -0.95
CA LEU A 31 -3.51 6.28 -0.62
C LEU A 31 -4.93 5.96 -0.13
N ARG A 32 -5.49 6.79 0.76
CA ARG A 32 -6.89 6.66 1.24
C ARG A 32 -7.90 6.78 0.11
N ARG A 33 -7.66 7.69 -0.84
CA ARG A 33 -8.57 7.93 -1.97
C ARG A 33 -8.62 6.75 -2.94
N ILE A 34 -7.50 6.10 -3.23
CA ILE A 34 -7.46 5.00 -4.21
C ILE A 34 -7.57 3.61 -3.58
N GLY A 35 -7.19 3.47 -2.31
CA GLY A 35 -7.18 2.20 -1.57
C GLY A 35 -5.97 1.31 -1.88
N ALA A 36 -5.73 0.34 -0.98
CA ALA A 36 -4.57 -0.54 -1.03
C ALA A 36 -4.47 -1.39 -2.31
N ALA A 37 -5.60 -1.92 -2.79
CA ALA A 37 -5.63 -2.77 -3.98
C ALA A 37 -5.20 -1.99 -5.25
N GLU A 38 -5.67 -0.76 -5.42
CA GLU A 38 -5.30 0.05 -6.58
C GLU A 38 -3.86 0.56 -6.49
N ALA A 39 -3.44 1.00 -5.30
CA ALA A 39 -2.04 1.34 -5.05
C ALA A 39 -1.11 0.16 -5.39
N TYR A 40 -1.45 -1.04 -4.93
CA TYR A 40 -0.72 -2.27 -5.24
C TYR A 40 -0.66 -2.53 -6.75
N ARG A 41 -1.78 -2.44 -7.49
CA ARG A 41 -1.80 -2.69 -8.94
C ARG A 41 -0.88 -1.73 -9.69
N ARG A 42 -0.90 -0.44 -9.34
CA ARG A 42 -0.02 0.56 -9.94
C ARG A 42 1.45 0.25 -9.70
N VAL A 43 1.80 -0.03 -8.44
CA VAL A 43 3.20 -0.36 -8.09
C VAL A 43 3.63 -1.69 -8.72
N LYS A 44 2.76 -2.71 -8.79
CA LYS A 44 3.03 -3.98 -9.45
C LYS A 44 3.20 -3.83 -10.97
N ALA A 45 2.43 -2.97 -11.61
CA ALA A 45 2.56 -2.69 -13.04
C ALA A 45 3.89 -1.97 -13.36
N TRP A 46 4.31 -1.05 -12.49
CA TRP A 46 5.58 -0.34 -12.62
C TRP A 46 6.80 -1.24 -12.27
N ARG A 47 6.68 -2.08 -11.23
CA ARG A 47 7.76 -2.95 -10.72
C ARG A 47 7.31 -4.41 -10.53
N PRO A 48 7.12 -5.17 -11.60
CA PRO A 48 6.51 -6.50 -11.53
C PRO A 48 7.36 -7.55 -10.82
N TRP A 49 8.69 -7.41 -10.79
CA TRP A 49 9.61 -8.42 -10.25
C TRP A 49 9.73 -8.40 -8.73
N ASP A 50 9.58 -7.23 -8.11
CA ASP A 50 9.87 -7.06 -6.68
C ASP A 50 8.62 -6.93 -5.81
N VAL A 51 7.48 -6.66 -6.43
CA VAL A 51 6.24 -6.43 -5.70
C VAL A 51 5.56 -7.76 -5.40
N THR A 52 5.47 -8.07 -4.12
CA THR A 52 4.81 -9.27 -3.58
C THR A 52 3.53 -8.89 -2.85
N LEU A 53 2.70 -9.88 -2.47
CA LEU A 53 1.48 -9.66 -1.68
C LEU A 53 1.75 -8.99 -0.32
N MET A 54 2.99 -9.02 0.17
CA MET A 54 3.37 -8.28 1.38
C MET A 54 3.08 -6.79 1.25
N LEU A 55 3.33 -6.20 0.07
CA LEU A 55 3.03 -4.79 -0.18
C LEU A 55 1.53 -4.53 -0.05
N LEU A 56 0.68 -5.42 -0.57
CA LEU A 56 -0.77 -5.26 -0.48
C LEU A 56 -1.25 -5.21 0.98
N TRP A 57 -0.69 -6.06 1.84
CA TRP A 57 -1.03 -6.06 3.27
C TRP A 57 -0.43 -4.88 4.01
N ALA A 58 0.80 -4.46 3.67
CA ALA A 58 1.40 -3.26 4.23
C ALA A 58 0.57 -2.01 3.94
N LEU A 59 0.08 -1.86 2.71
CA LEU A 59 -0.78 -0.75 2.31
C LEU A 59 -2.13 -0.77 3.03
N GLU A 60 -2.73 -1.95 3.24
CA GLU A 60 -3.97 -2.05 4.00
C GLU A 60 -3.75 -1.74 5.49
N GLY A 61 -2.70 -2.29 6.09
CA GLY A 61 -2.34 -1.97 7.48
C GLY A 61 -2.06 -0.48 7.66
N ALA A 62 -1.41 0.17 6.69
CA ALA A 62 -1.22 1.62 6.68
C ALA A 62 -2.54 2.40 6.67
N LEU A 63 -3.56 1.90 5.96
CA LEU A 63 -4.89 2.52 5.94
C LEU A 63 -5.68 2.29 7.22
N MET A 64 -5.44 1.17 7.91
CA MET A 64 -6.05 0.82 9.20
C MET A 64 -5.31 1.43 10.40
N ASP A 65 -4.11 1.97 10.19
CA ASP A 65 -3.13 2.31 11.24
C ASP A 65 -2.78 1.12 12.15
N GLU A 66 -2.76 -0.09 11.58
CA GLU A 66 -2.43 -1.35 12.25
C GLU A 66 -1.17 -1.98 11.65
N ASP A 67 -0.49 -2.85 12.41
CA ASP A 67 0.61 -3.64 11.83
C ASP A 67 0.05 -4.48 10.69
N TRP A 68 0.80 -4.61 9.59
CA TRP A 68 0.37 -5.40 8.45
C TRP A 68 0.03 -6.85 8.86
N MET A 69 0.65 -7.38 9.92
CA MET A 69 0.38 -8.70 10.51
C MET A 69 -1.01 -8.81 11.13
N ASP A 70 -1.60 -7.70 11.56
CA ASP A 70 -2.90 -7.66 12.24
C ASP A 70 -4.08 -7.50 11.25
N VAL A 71 -3.81 -7.20 9.97
CA VAL A 71 -4.84 -7.15 8.92
C VAL A 71 -5.63 -8.48 8.89
N PRO A 72 -6.96 -8.46 9.12
CA PRO A 72 -7.77 -9.67 9.30
C PRO A 72 -7.64 -10.66 8.13
N PRO A 73 -7.62 -11.99 8.39
CA PRO A 73 -7.48 -13.00 7.35
C PRO A 73 -8.50 -12.87 6.21
N ASP A 74 -9.77 -12.63 6.54
CA ASP A 74 -10.85 -12.47 5.54
C ASP A 74 -10.59 -11.26 4.63
N ARG A 75 -10.07 -10.17 5.21
CA ARG A 75 -9.72 -8.96 4.46
C ARG A 75 -8.53 -9.20 3.53
N ARG A 76 -7.52 -9.96 3.97
CA ARG A 76 -6.40 -10.36 3.10
C ARG A 76 -6.87 -11.21 1.92
N VAL A 77 -7.82 -12.11 2.14
CA VAL A 77 -8.42 -12.94 1.09
C VAL A 77 -9.18 -12.08 0.09
N GLU A 78 -10.00 -11.14 0.57
CA GLU A 78 -10.74 -10.19 -0.28
C GLU A 78 -9.79 -9.36 -1.15
N LEU A 79 -8.77 -8.74 -0.53
CA LEU A 79 -7.78 -7.93 -1.22
C LEU A 79 -7.02 -8.73 -2.27
N ARG A 80 -6.53 -9.93 -1.91
CA ARG A 80 -5.82 -10.83 -2.82
C ARG A 80 -6.66 -11.18 -4.05
N ARG A 81 -7.93 -11.56 -3.84
CA ARG A 81 -8.88 -11.82 -4.94
C ARG A 81 -9.07 -10.59 -5.82
N SER A 82 -9.19 -9.40 -5.22
CA SER A 82 -9.42 -8.16 -5.98
C SER A 82 -8.26 -7.82 -6.94
N VAL A 83 -7.03 -8.24 -6.64
CA VAL A 83 -5.84 -7.97 -7.47
C VAL A 83 -5.49 -9.14 -8.40
N GLY A 84 -6.29 -10.22 -8.42
CA GLY A 84 -6.10 -11.36 -9.32
C GLY A 84 -4.92 -12.26 -8.95
N ALA A 85 -4.55 -12.35 -7.67
CA ALA A 85 -3.41 -13.12 -7.16
C ALA A 85 -3.81 -14.33 -6.30
#